data_AF-A0A6H0V3F7-F1
#
_entry.id   AF-A0A6H0V3F7-F1
#
_cell.length_a   1.000
_cell.length_b   1.000
_cell.length_c   1.000
_cell.angle_alpha   90.00
_cell.angle_beta   90.00
_cell.angle_gamma   90.00
#
_symmetry.space_group_name_H-M   'P 1'
#
loop_
_entity.id
_entity.type
_entity.pdbx_description
1 polymer ?
#
loop_
_entity_poly.entity_id
_entity_poly.type
_entity_poly.pdbx_seq_one_letter_code
_entity_poly.pdbx_strand_id
1 'polypeptide(L)'
;MKFKILDLFAGAGGFSTGIEKIKNFETMVAVDFDKNALETFKHNHPKAKTILGDITDEKIKEEIINSSKQHKVNMIIGGPPCQGFSLKGKQLGLEDPRNFLFLEYIDLVERIKPEVFVIENVKALLSAANGYFINEIVSRMEKLGYIVNFGSINAKDFGVPQNRERTIIIGSLSKSINLPVKTVEKITTVRDAISDLAYLSSGEGEKETEYLNEGETQYQLLMRGEKLYNHIATKHSDLAIEKLKMIPPEGDKSHLPTHLHGKQKFKTTWSRLKWDTISPTIDTRFDTPSNGRNSHPFLNRAITPREAARIQSFPDSYLFLGNKTSICKQIGNAVPPLMAKEIGATIQRAYKNEVLTNKDWKIYNADAYTIIKELKNDGLKVDHIITDPPYNISKENSFHTLTSGKRKGIHFGEWDENFDLTAWIKSYTELLKPNGSIIIFCSYLYISYLIDELIKNNIVVKDVLVWKKTNPMPRNVDRRYVQDKEFAIWGVKKGAKWIFNKPKETPYLRSEFITGVVSGKERTFHPTQKSLTLMNEIIKIHTNEGDVIIDPFMGSGTTGVASLRLNRSFIGVEKDQKYFELARERILNEHN
;
A
#
# COMPACT_ATOMS: atom_id res chain seq x y z
N MET A 1 -0.76 1.22 -19.19
CA MET A 1 -0.51 2.68 -19.15
C MET A 1 0.98 2.95 -18.99
N LYS A 2 1.51 4.05 -19.57
CA LYS A 2 2.85 4.58 -19.24
C LYS A 2 2.70 5.80 -18.33
N PHE A 3 3.48 5.86 -17.26
CA PHE A 3 3.50 6.96 -16.30
C PHE A 3 4.68 7.87 -16.58
N LYS A 4 4.36 9.11 -16.94
CA LYS A 4 5.30 10.19 -17.21
C LYS A 4 5.26 11.16 -16.05
N ILE A 5 6.38 11.26 -15.34
CA ILE A 5 6.39 11.79 -13.98
C ILE A 5 6.94 13.21 -13.95
N LEU A 6 6.28 14.06 -13.16
CA LEU A 6 6.81 15.30 -12.62
C LEU A 6 7.22 15.04 -11.15
N ASP A 7 8.51 15.14 -10.85
CA ASP A 7 9.04 15.03 -9.49
C ASP A 7 9.19 16.43 -8.89
N LEU A 8 8.27 16.79 -7.99
CA LEU A 8 8.29 18.05 -7.24
C LEU A 8 9.10 17.88 -5.95
N PHE A 9 9.91 18.87 -5.61
CA PHE A 9 10.84 18.77 -4.48
C PHE A 9 11.79 17.57 -4.67
N ALA A 10 12.29 17.41 -5.89
CA ALA A 10 12.97 16.19 -6.35
C ALA A 10 14.22 15.84 -5.54
N GLY A 11 14.85 16.85 -4.93
CA GLY A 11 16.13 16.72 -4.25
C GLY A 11 17.15 16.06 -5.16
N ALA A 12 17.89 15.09 -4.60
CA ALA A 12 18.84 14.30 -5.38
C ALA A 12 18.19 13.18 -6.19
N GLY A 13 16.87 13.02 -6.21
CA GLY A 13 16.16 12.07 -7.08
C GLY A 13 15.93 10.67 -6.50
N GLY A 14 15.93 10.50 -5.17
CA GLY A 14 15.71 9.18 -4.55
C GLY A 14 14.34 8.57 -4.89
N PHE A 15 13.30 9.42 -4.96
CA PHE A 15 11.95 8.97 -5.33
C PHE A 15 11.91 8.52 -6.81
N SER A 16 12.35 9.38 -7.74
CA SER A 16 12.49 9.04 -9.16
C SER A 16 13.32 7.77 -9.39
N THR A 17 14.50 7.67 -8.78
CA THR A 17 15.40 6.50 -8.91
C THR A 17 14.71 5.18 -8.54
N GLY A 18 13.88 5.20 -7.51
CA GLY A 18 13.14 4.01 -7.09
C GLY A 18 12.03 3.65 -8.06
N ILE A 19 11.21 4.63 -8.42
CA ILE A 19 10.00 4.38 -9.21
C ILE A 19 10.33 3.96 -10.65
N GLU A 20 11.40 4.51 -11.23
CA GLU A 20 11.88 4.16 -12.58
C GLU A 20 12.45 2.74 -12.69
N LYS A 21 12.70 2.05 -11.56
CA LYS A 21 13.01 0.60 -11.58
C LYS A 21 11.81 -0.22 -12.06
N ILE A 22 10.61 0.34 -12.09
CA ILE A 22 9.41 -0.30 -12.60
C ILE A 22 9.21 0.06 -14.07
N LYS A 23 9.06 -0.96 -14.92
CA LYS A 23 8.76 -0.77 -16.35
C LYS A 23 7.52 0.11 -16.53
N ASN A 24 7.60 1.05 -17.48
CA ASN A 24 6.57 2.05 -17.81
C ASN A 24 6.50 3.28 -16.90
N PHE A 25 7.43 3.46 -15.96
CA PHE A 25 7.59 4.71 -15.22
C PHE A 25 8.83 5.43 -15.74
N GLU A 26 8.69 6.73 -16.03
CA GLU A 26 9.78 7.56 -16.55
C GLU A 26 9.61 8.99 -16.03
N THR A 27 10.61 9.52 -15.34
CA THR A 27 10.61 10.91 -14.90
C THR A 27 10.97 11.83 -16.07
N MET A 28 10.02 12.70 -16.40
CA MET A 28 10.15 13.63 -17.53
C MET A 28 10.60 15.01 -17.07
N VAL A 29 10.15 15.44 -15.90
CA VAL A 29 10.40 16.77 -15.34
C VAL A 29 10.73 16.63 -13.86
N ALA A 30 11.76 17.35 -13.39
CA ALA A 30 12.13 17.40 -11.99
C ALA A 30 12.35 18.84 -11.55
N VAL A 31 11.84 19.19 -10.38
CA VAL A 31 11.84 20.57 -9.85
C VAL A 31 12.46 20.57 -8.47
N ASP A 32 13.47 21.41 -8.28
CA ASP A 32 13.99 21.72 -6.96
C ASP A 32 14.61 23.13 -6.95
N PHE A 33 14.65 23.75 -5.77
CA PHE A 33 15.28 25.06 -5.56
C PHE A 33 16.77 24.93 -5.14
N ASP A 34 17.20 23.76 -4.65
CA ASP A 34 18.60 23.48 -4.34
C ASP A 34 19.35 23.04 -5.61
N LYS A 35 20.12 23.99 -6.15
CA LYS A 35 20.98 23.77 -7.32
C LYS A 35 21.87 22.52 -7.19
N ASN A 36 22.46 22.25 -6.03
CA ASN A 36 23.38 21.10 -5.90
C ASN A 36 22.63 19.77 -5.98
N ALA A 37 21.45 19.71 -5.36
CA ALA A 37 20.61 18.52 -5.42
C ALA A 37 20.12 18.27 -6.85
N LEU A 38 19.75 19.33 -7.57
CA LEU A 38 19.28 19.24 -8.94
C LEU A 38 20.40 18.89 -9.93
N GLU A 39 21.64 19.34 -9.71
CA GLU A 39 22.79 18.86 -10.50
C GLU A 39 23.07 17.37 -10.28
N THR A 40 22.96 16.88 -9.04
CA THR A 40 22.98 15.43 -8.75
C THR A 40 21.85 14.71 -9.48
N PHE A 41 20.62 15.24 -9.42
CA PHE A 41 19.48 14.67 -10.12
C PHE A 41 19.78 14.55 -11.62
N LYS A 42 20.17 15.66 -12.26
CA LYS A 42 20.44 15.75 -13.70
C LYS A 42 21.53 14.77 -14.15
N HIS A 43 22.57 14.58 -13.35
CA HIS A 43 23.63 13.63 -13.64
C HIS A 43 23.12 12.19 -13.71
N ASN A 44 22.27 11.79 -12.77
CA ASN A 44 21.75 10.43 -12.68
C ASN A 44 20.50 10.20 -13.56
N HIS A 45 19.80 11.28 -13.93
CA HIS A 45 18.56 11.28 -14.72
C HIS A 45 18.69 12.18 -15.96
N PRO A 46 19.61 11.89 -16.90
CA PRO A 46 19.95 12.80 -18.00
C PRO A 46 18.81 13.04 -19.01
N LYS A 47 17.78 12.19 -19.01
CA LYS A 47 16.59 12.31 -19.87
C LYS A 47 15.56 13.29 -19.34
N ALA A 48 15.54 13.53 -18.03
CA ALA A 48 14.57 14.40 -17.38
C ALA A 48 14.96 15.87 -17.56
N LYS A 49 13.97 16.72 -17.85
CA LYS A 49 14.16 18.18 -17.82
C LYS A 49 14.15 18.66 -16.37
N THR A 50 15.25 19.26 -15.93
CA THR A 50 15.36 19.86 -14.59
C THR A 50 15.00 21.35 -14.62
N ILE A 51 14.16 21.79 -13.69
CA ILE A 51 13.79 23.20 -13.49
C ILE A 51 14.29 23.63 -12.11
N LEU A 52 15.21 24.60 -12.10
CA LEU A 52 15.76 25.20 -10.89
C LEU A 52 14.89 26.39 -10.49
N GLY A 53 14.17 26.30 -9.37
CA GLY A 53 13.35 27.42 -8.93
C GLY A 53 12.53 27.14 -7.66
N ASP A 54 12.06 28.21 -7.04
CA ASP A 54 11.09 28.14 -5.95
C ASP A 54 9.69 27.96 -6.55
N ILE A 55 8.99 26.92 -6.12
CA ILE A 55 7.64 26.59 -6.60
C ILE A 55 6.60 27.67 -6.26
N THR A 56 6.89 28.57 -5.31
CA THR A 56 6.02 29.70 -4.98
C THR A 56 6.10 30.84 -6.00
N ASP A 57 7.11 30.88 -6.87
CA ASP A 57 7.23 31.85 -7.95
C ASP A 57 6.35 31.44 -9.14
N GLU A 58 5.41 32.31 -9.51
CA GLU A 58 4.48 32.06 -10.61
C GLU A 58 5.18 31.82 -11.96
N LYS A 59 6.33 32.46 -12.22
CA LYS A 59 7.10 32.20 -13.44
C LYS A 59 7.64 30.77 -13.48
N ILE A 60 8.09 30.27 -12.33
CA ILE A 60 8.57 28.91 -12.18
C ILE A 60 7.40 27.93 -12.33
N LYS A 61 6.24 28.21 -11.71
CA LYS A 61 5.03 27.39 -11.90
C LYS A 61 4.62 27.29 -13.37
N GLU A 62 4.59 28.41 -14.10
CA GLU A 62 4.28 28.42 -15.52
C GLU A 62 5.29 27.57 -16.31
N GLU A 63 6.59 27.66 -16.00
CA GLU A 63 7.59 26.79 -16.63
C GLU A 63 7.33 25.31 -16.34
N ILE A 64 7.02 24.95 -15.09
CA ILE A 64 6.69 23.58 -14.68
C ILE A 64 5.49 23.07 -15.47
N ILE A 65 4.42 23.85 -15.57
CA ILE A 65 3.18 23.47 -16.24
C ILE A 65 3.40 23.30 -17.74
N ASN A 66 4.09 24.25 -18.38
CA ASN A 66 4.39 24.19 -19.80
C ASN A 66 5.28 22.99 -20.14
N SER A 67 6.32 22.74 -19.33
CA SER A 67 7.17 21.56 -19.45
C SER A 67 6.36 20.26 -19.26
N SER A 68 5.49 20.22 -18.25
CA SER A 68 4.65 19.05 -17.96
C SER A 68 3.68 18.74 -19.10
N LYS A 69 3.04 19.75 -19.68
CA LYS A 69 2.17 19.62 -20.86
C LYS A 69 2.95 19.14 -22.08
N GLN A 70 4.11 19.76 -22.36
CA GLN A 70 4.99 19.37 -23.47
C GLN A 70 5.40 17.90 -23.38
N HIS A 71 5.75 17.43 -22.19
CA HIS A 71 6.17 16.05 -21.96
C HIS A 71 5.01 15.07 -21.74
N LYS A 72 3.76 15.55 -21.70
CA LYS A 72 2.55 14.76 -21.42
C LYS A 72 2.62 14.05 -20.06
N VAL A 73 3.05 14.79 -19.03
CA VAL A 73 3.05 14.32 -17.65
C VAL A 73 1.63 13.89 -17.27
N ASN A 74 1.52 12.70 -16.68
CA ASN A 74 0.27 12.16 -16.15
C ASN A 74 0.44 11.63 -14.72
N MET A 75 1.58 11.90 -14.10
CA MET A 75 1.85 11.52 -12.72
C MET A 75 2.67 12.60 -12.03
N ILE A 76 2.28 12.99 -10.82
CA ILE A 76 3.07 13.91 -9.98
C ILE A 76 3.53 13.14 -8.73
N ILE A 77 4.81 13.22 -8.40
CA ILE A 77 5.35 12.75 -7.13
C ILE A 77 6.02 13.91 -6.42
N GLY A 78 6.13 13.86 -5.09
CA GLY A 78 6.95 14.83 -4.38
C GLY A 78 6.83 14.77 -2.87
N GLY A 79 7.81 15.37 -2.20
CA GLY A 79 7.89 15.45 -0.75
C GLY A 79 7.89 16.89 -0.24
N PRO A 80 6.73 17.59 -0.22
CA PRO A 80 6.66 18.97 0.24
C PRO A 80 7.19 19.06 1.70
N PRO A 81 8.16 19.95 1.97
CA PRO A 81 8.88 19.94 3.23
C PRO A 81 7.98 20.36 4.39
N CYS A 82 8.02 19.59 5.48
CA CYS A 82 7.15 19.73 6.65
C CYS A 82 7.98 20.06 7.91
N GLN A 83 8.93 20.99 7.78
CA GLN A 83 10.02 21.17 8.75
C GLN A 83 9.55 21.73 10.11
N GLY A 84 8.43 22.46 10.17
CA GLY A 84 7.90 22.98 11.43
C GLY A 84 7.31 21.92 12.36
N PHE A 85 7.12 20.68 11.88
CA PHE A 85 6.54 19.55 12.64
C PHE A 85 7.55 18.47 13.04
N SER A 86 8.82 18.61 12.63
CA SER A 86 9.85 17.62 12.94
C SER A 86 10.27 17.69 14.40
N LEU A 87 10.35 16.53 15.07
CA LEU A 87 10.89 16.38 16.44
C LEU A 87 12.31 16.95 16.60
N LYS A 88 13.07 17.10 15.49
CA LYS A 88 14.46 17.62 15.50
C LYS A 88 14.56 19.14 15.25
N GLY A 89 13.46 19.83 14.90
CA GLY A 89 13.42 21.27 14.60
C GLY A 89 12.99 22.15 15.78
N LYS A 90 12.98 23.48 15.59
CA LYS A 90 12.16 24.37 16.44
C LYS A 90 10.71 24.08 16.03
N GLN A 91 9.88 23.58 16.93
CA GLN A 91 8.46 23.28 16.66
C GLN A 91 7.68 24.60 16.48
N LEU A 92 7.93 25.31 15.40
CA LEU A 92 7.33 26.60 15.07
C LEU A 92 5.86 26.46 14.62
N GLY A 93 5.33 25.23 14.55
CA GLY A 93 3.91 24.98 14.33
C GLY A 93 3.39 25.63 13.04
N LEU A 94 2.30 26.40 13.15
CA LEU A 94 1.62 27.07 12.02
C LEU A 94 2.36 28.30 11.49
N GLU A 95 3.46 28.75 12.13
CA GLU A 95 4.17 29.98 11.77
C GLU A 95 5.24 29.77 10.68
N ASP A 96 5.58 28.53 10.35
CA ASP A 96 6.57 28.23 9.31
C ASP A 96 5.89 28.16 7.93
N PRO A 97 6.16 29.09 7.00
CA PRO A 97 5.50 29.12 5.69
C PRO A 97 5.76 27.86 4.87
N ARG A 98 6.85 27.14 5.15
CA ARG A 98 7.19 25.88 4.44
C ARG A 98 6.15 24.79 4.69
N ASN A 99 5.45 24.85 5.82
CA ASN A 99 4.38 23.90 6.15
C ASN A 99 3.16 24.02 5.23
N PHE A 100 3.08 25.07 4.41
CA PHE A 100 2.00 25.30 3.46
C PHE A 100 2.40 25.00 2.00
N LEU A 101 3.63 24.52 1.74
CA LEU A 101 4.07 24.13 0.39
C LEU A 101 3.28 22.95 -0.21
N PHE A 102 2.47 22.24 0.60
CA PHE A 102 1.50 21.28 0.08
C PHE A 102 0.37 21.98 -0.72
N LEU A 103 0.08 23.26 -0.45
CA LEU A 103 -0.87 24.04 -1.25
C LEU A 103 -0.34 24.28 -2.66
N GLU A 104 0.96 24.58 -2.79
CA GLU A 104 1.61 24.71 -4.09
C GLU A 104 1.63 23.39 -4.87
N TYR A 105 1.81 22.27 -4.15
CA TYR A 105 1.67 20.94 -4.74
C TYR A 105 0.24 20.72 -5.28
N ILE A 106 -0.80 21.06 -4.49
CA ILE A 106 -2.21 20.92 -4.89
C ILE A 106 -2.53 21.83 -6.08
N ASP A 107 -2.05 23.08 -6.10
CA ASP A 107 -2.23 24.01 -7.22
C ASP A 107 -1.69 23.41 -8.54
N LEU A 108 -0.49 22.82 -8.50
CA LEU A 108 0.05 22.13 -9.67
C LEU A 108 -0.76 20.89 -10.06
N VAL A 109 -1.27 20.11 -9.10
CA VAL A 109 -2.18 18.98 -9.39
C VAL A 109 -3.48 19.48 -10.03
N GLU A 110 -4.05 20.60 -9.58
CA GLU A 110 -5.26 21.19 -10.14
C GLU A 110 -5.05 21.69 -11.58
N ARG A 111 -3.91 22.33 -11.85
CA ARG A 111 -3.58 22.94 -13.16
C ARG A 111 -3.10 21.92 -14.19
N ILE A 112 -2.42 20.86 -13.76
CA ILE A 112 -1.89 19.81 -14.64
C ILE A 112 -2.91 18.66 -14.80
N LYS A 113 -3.72 18.38 -13.77
CA LYS A 113 -4.65 17.24 -13.68
C LYS A 113 -4.01 15.89 -14.07
N PRO A 114 -2.94 15.46 -13.37
CA PRO A 114 -2.35 14.14 -13.61
C PRO A 114 -3.35 13.01 -13.33
N GLU A 115 -3.12 11.83 -13.91
CA GLU A 115 -3.88 10.63 -13.55
C GLU A 115 -3.60 10.21 -12.11
N VAL A 116 -2.35 10.31 -11.66
CA VAL A 116 -1.91 9.87 -10.33
C VAL A 116 -1.12 10.99 -9.66
N PHE A 117 -1.32 11.19 -8.36
CA PHE A 117 -0.39 11.96 -7.53
C PHE A 117 0.09 11.12 -6.33
N VAL A 118 1.32 11.39 -5.87
CA VAL A 118 1.87 10.83 -4.64
C VAL A 118 2.60 11.90 -3.84
N ILE A 119 2.14 12.12 -2.61
CA ILE A 119 2.81 12.97 -1.63
C ILE A 119 3.49 12.06 -0.61
N GLU A 120 4.82 12.20 -0.49
CA GLU A 120 5.59 11.62 0.60
C GLU A 120 5.77 12.67 1.71
N ASN A 121 5.68 12.25 2.97
CA ASN A 121 6.01 13.12 4.09
C ASN A 121 6.41 12.37 5.36
N VAL A 122 6.88 13.10 6.36
CA VAL A 122 7.19 12.56 7.69
C VAL A 122 5.95 11.99 8.37
N LYS A 123 6.12 10.91 9.15
CA LYS A 123 5.04 10.26 9.91
C LYS A 123 4.20 11.22 10.76
N ALA A 124 4.85 12.26 11.31
CA ALA A 124 4.21 13.27 12.16
C ALA A 124 3.07 14.04 11.46
N LEU A 125 3.03 14.04 10.11
CA LEU A 125 1.95 14.69 9.35
C LEU A 125 0.56 14.15 9.72
N LEU A 126 0.42 12.85 10.01
CA LEU A 126 -0.88 12.23 10.33
C LEU A 126 -1.52 12.80 11.59
N SER A 127 -0.71 13.18 12.58
CA SER A 127 -1.16 13.73 13.86
C SER A 127 -1.01 15.25 13.96
N ALA A 128 -0.37 15.89 12.96
CA ALA A 128 -0.08 17.32 12.98
C ALA A 128 -1.37 18.14 13.05
N ALA A 129 -1.41 19.12 13.97
CA ALA A 129 -2.59 19.97 14.21
C ALA A 129 -3.90 19.16 14.34
N ASN A 130 -3.88 18.08 15.12
CA ASN A 130 -5.02 17.17 15.32
C ASN A 130 -5.61 16.62 14.00
N GLY A 131 -4.75 16.38 13.01
CA GLY A 131 -5.15 15.83 11.70
C GLY A 131 -5.64 16.88 10.70
N TYR A 132 -5.57 18.18 11.02
CA TYR A 132 -6.03 19.25 10.11
C TYR A 132 -5.38 19.16 8.72
N PHE A 133 -4.04 19.03 8.65
CA PHE A 133 -3.32 19.03 7.38
C PHE A 133 -3.69 17.86 6.47
N ILE A 134 -3.78 16.64 7.03
CA ILE A 134 -4.14 15.47 6.24
C ILE A 134 -5.58 15.57 5.75
N ASN A 135 -6.49 16.04 6.60
CA ASN A 135 -7.90 16.24 6.23
C ASN A 135 -8.06 17.31 5.15
N GLU A 136 -7.29 18.40 5.21
CA GLU A 136 -7.30 19.47 4.21
C GLU A 136 -6.77 18.98 2.86
N ILE A 137 -5.65 18.25 2.84
CA ILE A 137 -5.10 17.65 1.61
C ILE A 137 -6.13 16.70 0.98
N VAL A 138 -6.67 15.78 1.77
CA VAL A 138 -7.65 14.78 1.28
C VAL A 138 -8.90 15.49 0.76
N SER A 139 -9.48 16.41 1.53
CA SER A 139 -10.71 17.12 1.13
C SER A 139 -10.53 17.91 -0.18
N ARG A 140 -9.38 18.58 -0.37
CA ARG A 140 -9.10 19.32 -1.61
C ARG A 140 -8.91 18.38 -2.79
N MET A 141 -8.17 17.29 -2.62
CA MET A 141 -7.93 16.32 -3.69
C MET A 141 -9.23 15.60 -4.09
N GLU A 142 -10.09 15.24 -3.13
CA GLU A 142 -11.41 14.64 -3.41
C GLU A 142 -12.33 15.62 -4.15
N LYS A 143 -12.31 16.92 -3.80
CA LYS A 143 -13.04 17.97 -4.55
C LYS A 143 -12.54 18.11 -6.00
N LEU A 144 -11.26 17.84 -6.25
CA LEU A 144 -10.68 17.79 -7.59
C LEU A 144 -11.02 16.48 -8.34
N GLY A 145 -11.73 15.55 -7.71
CA GLY A 145 -12.21 14.29 -8.31
C GLY A 145 -11.31 13.08 -8.08
N TYR A 146 -10.26 13.19 -7.25
CA TYR A 146 -9.36 12.07 -6.99
C TYR A 146 -9.93 11.11 -5.93
N ILE A 147 -9.71 9.81 -6.15
CA ILE A 147 -9.85 8.78 -5.12
C ILE A 147 -8.55 8.78 -4.31
N VAL A 148 -8.61 9.14 -3.03
CA VAL A 148 -7.42 9.29 -2.19
C VAL A 148 -7.33 8.21 -1.12
N ASN A 149 -6.17 7.58 -1.00
CA ASN A 149 -5.81 6.69 0.11
C ASN A 149 -4.53 7.21 0.78
N PHE A 150 -4.41 7.09 2.10
CA PHE A 150 -3.22 7.55 2.82
C PHE A 150 -2.93 6.71 4.06
N GLY A 151 -1.67 6.74 4.51
CA GLY A 151 -1.24 6.05 5.73
C GLY A 151 0.28 6.00 5.88
N SER A 152 0.75 5.35 6.95
CA SER A 152 2.18 5.22 7.25
C SER A 152 2.73 3.90 6.74
N ILE A 153 3.88 3.94 6.07
CA ILE A 153 4.67 2.76 5.68
C ILE A 153 6.09 2.86 6.25
N ASN A 154 6.78 1.73 6.39
CA ASN A 154 8.16 1.70 6.88
C ASN A 154 9.12 1.13 5.84
N ALA A 155 10.26 1.79 5.63
CA ALA A 155 11.26 1.39 4.64
C ALA A 155 11.77 -0.04 4.81
N LYS A 156 11.90 -0.49 6.07
CA LYS A 156 12.37 -1.84 6.40
C LYS A 156 11.49 -2.95 5.81
N ASP A 157 10.20 -2.66 5.61
CA ASP A 157 9.23 -3.62 5.09
C ASP A 157 9.41 -3.89 3.58
N PHE A 158 10.31 -3.13 2.93
CA PHE A 158 10.63 -3.20 1.49
C PHE A 158 12.13 -3.49 1.23
N GLY A 159 12.83 -4.05 2.22
CA GLY A 159 14.24 -4.43 2.09
C GLY A 159 15.25 -3.29 2.27
N VAL A 160 14.81 -2.13 2.79
CA VAL A 160 15.73 -1.04 3.15
C VAL A 160 16.31 -1.32 4.55
N PRO A 161 17.63 -1.28 4.77
CA PRO A 161 18.26 -1.59 6.05
C PRO A 161 18.15 -0.43 7.07
N GLN A 162 16.95 0.17 7.17
CA GLN A 162 16.71 1.39 7.90
C GLN A 162 15.28 1.42 8.49
N ASN A 163 15.16 1.81 9.76
CA ASN A 163 13.88 2.16 10.35
C ASN A 163 13.49 3.59 9.94
N ARG A 164 12.70 3.72 8.87
CA ARG A 164 12.25 5.01 8.32
C ARG A 164 10.77 4.93 7.98
N GLU A 165 9.96 5.49 8.86
CA GLU A 165 8.51 5.59 8.66
C GLU A 165 8.15 6.88 7.90
N ARG A 166 7.24 6.76 6.92
CA ARG A 166 6.76 7.84 6.09
C ARG A 166 5.26 7.75 5.88
N THR A 167 4.62 8.90 5.91
CA THR A 167 3.23 9.06 5.48
C THR A 167 3.22 9.17 3.96
N ILE A 168 2.46 8.30 3.32
CA ILE A 168 2.20 8.36 1.89
C ILE A 168 0.73 8.73 1.71
N ILE A 169 0.48 9.74 0.88
CA ILE A 169 -0.84 10.10 0.37
C ILE A 169 -0.80 9.84 -1.12
N ILE A 170 -1.67 8.97 -1.59
CA ILE A 170 -1.73 8.57 -2.99
C ILE A 170 -3.15 8.76 -3.49
N GLY A 171 -3.29 9.43 -4.63
CA GLY A 171 -4.59 9.64 -5.24
C GLY A 171 -4.55 9.41 -6.75
N SER A 172 -5.69 9.02 -7.29
CA SER A 172 -5.84 8.84 -8.74
C SER A 172 -7.25 9.18 -9.22
N LEU A 173 -7.37 9.64 -10.47
CA LEU A 173 -8.65 10.04 -11.04
C LEU A 173 -9.55 8.84 -11.35
N SER A 174 -8.98 7.75 -11.88
CA SER A 174 -9.75 6.60 -12.36
C SER A 174 -9.66 5.36 -11.48
N LYS A 175 -8.61 5.24 -10.67
CA LYS A 175 -8.32 4.06 -9.85
C LYS A 175 -8.15 4.37 -8.37
N SER A 176 -8.66 3.49 -7.51
CA SER A 176 -8.24 3.49 -6.12
C SER A 176 -6.89 2.77 -6.03
N ILE A 177 -5.93 3.32 -5.28
CA ILE A 177 -4.59 2.73 -5.17
C ILE A 177 -4.30 2.48 -3.70
N ASN A 178 -4.16 1.21 -3.31
CA ASN A 178 -3.84 0.86 -1.92
C ASN A 178 -2.41 1.31 -1.55
N LEU A 179 -2.13 1.38 -0.26
CA LEU A 179 -0.76 1.58 0.20
C LEU A 179 0.08 0.32 -0.03
N PRO A 180 1.40 0.48 -0.28
CA PRO A 180 2.34 -0.62 -0.21
C PRO A 180 2.22 -1.43 1.09
N VAL A 181 2.21 -2.75 0.94
CA VAL A 181 2.28 -3.70 2.07
C VAL A 181 3.66 -4.35 2.11
N LYS A 182 4.07 -4.84 3.29
CA LYS A 182 5.35 -5.51 3.49
C LYS A 182 5.62 -6.57 2.41
N THR A 183 6.80 -6.54 1.81
CA THR A 183 7.22 -7.44 0.71
C THR A 183 8.40 -8.33 1.06
N VAL A 184 9.07 -8.11 2.19
CA VAL A 184 10.22 -8.92 2.63
C VAL A 184 9.98 -9.53 3.99
N GLU A 185 10.16 -10.85 4.12
CA GLU A 185 10.08 -11.53 5.41
C GLU A 185 11.36 -11.38 6.24
N LYS A 186 12.52 -11.49 5.58
CA LYS A 186 13.82 -11.29 6.21
C LYS A 186 14.22 -9.81 6.14
N ILE A 187 14.54 -9.24 7.29
CA ILE A 187 15.02 -7.86 7.39
C ILE A 187 16.46 -7.78 6.83
N THR A 188 16.72 -6.76 6.02
CA THR A 188 18.07 -6.38 5.58
C THR A 188 18.77 -5.60 6.71
N THR A 189 19.96 -6.04 7.09
CA THR A 189 20.73 -5.48 8.21
C THR A 189 21.78 -4.46 7.76
N VAL A 190 22.40 -3.76 8.72
CA VAL A 190 23.57 -2.90 8.45
C VAL A 190 24.72 -3.73 7.87
N ARG A 191 24.92 -4.97 8.34
CA ARG A 191 25.91 -5.90 7.78
C ARG A 191 25.61 -6.18 6.32
N ASP A 192 24.38 -6.56 6.01
CA ASP A 192 23.96 -6.79 4.62
C ASP A 192 24.16 -5.56 3.74
N ALA A 193 24.18 -4.35 4.30
CA ALA A 193 24.32 -3.12 3.54
C ALA A 193 25.78 -2.71 3.27
N ILE A 194 26.67 -2.83 4.26
CA ILE A 194 27.99 -2.16 4.21
C ILE A 194 29.20 -3.05 4.52
N SER A 195 29.03 -4.34 4.86
CA SER A 195 30.17 -5.19 5.29
C SER A 195 31.24 -5.40 4.22
N ASP A 196 30.87 -5.35 2.93
CA ASP A 196 31.79 -5.48 1.80
C ASP A 196 32.54 -4.19 1.46
N LEU A 197 32.15 -3.03 2.01
CA LEU A 197 32.84 -1.78 1.70
C LEU A 197 34.22 -1.73 2.37
N ALA A 198 35.14 -0.96 1.78
CA ALA A 198 36.49 -0.81 2.31
C ALA A 198 36.49 -0.16 3.71
N TYR A 199 37.33 -0.66 4.62
CA TYR A 199 37.36 -0.16 5.99
C TYR A 199 38.26 1.07 6.10
N LEU A 200 37.69 2.24 5.82
CA LEU A 200 38.40 3.52 5.84
C LEU A 200 38.56 4.09 7.26
N SER A 201 39.72 4.65 7.57
CA SER A 201 39.94 5.48 8.77
C SER A 201 39.36 6.89 8.59
N SER A 202 39.36 7.71 9.64
CA SER A 202 38.86 9.08 9.55
C SER A 202 39.67 9.92 8.57
N GLY A 203 38.99 10.55 7.60
CA GLY A 203 39.62 11.39 6.58
C GLY A 203 40.14 10.66 5.35
N GLU A 204 40.00 9.33 5.29
CA GLU A 204 40.38 8.51 4.13
C GLU A 204 39.23 8.36 3.11
N GLY A 205 39.57 7.82 1.94
CA GLY A 205 38.63 7.52 0.86
C GLY A 205 38.67 8.53 -0.28
N GLU A 206 38.06 8.16 -1.39
CA GLU A 206 38.06 8.96 -2.62
C GLU A 206 36.66 9.07 -3.21
N LYS A 207 36.50 9.99 -4.17
CA LYS A 207 35.20 10.23 -4.81
C LYS A 207 34.76 9.05 -5.67
N GLU A 208 35.69 8.35 -6.28
CA GLU A 208 35.48 7.21 -7.17
C GLU A 208 36.57 6.19 -6.89
N THR A 209 36.19 4.93 -6.60
CA THR A 209 37.13 3.84 -6.32
C THR A 209 36.63 2.54 -6.93
N GLU A 210 37.55 1.62 -7.18
CA GLU A 210 37.22 0.21 -7.43
C GLU A 210 36.73 -0.47 -6.14
N TYR A 211 36.01 -1.59 -6.29
CA TYR A 211 35.65 -2.44 -5.15
C TYR A 211 36.86 -3.24 -4.68
N LEU A 212 37.25 -3.07 -3.42
CA LEU A 212 38.36 -3.83 -2.84
C LEU A 212 37.96 -5.24 -2.36
N ASN A 213 36.69 -5.41 -1.98
CA ASN A 213 36.15 -6.70 -1.52
C ASN A 213 35.03 -7.18 -2.45
N GLU A 214 34.66 -8.45 -2.36
CA GLU A 214 33.52 -9.02 -3.07
C GLU A 214 32.19 -8.76 -2.34
N GLY A 215 31.08 -8.84 -3.07
CA GLY A 215 29.73 -8.70 -2.51
C GLY A 215 29.27 -10.05 -1.97
N GLU A 216 28.99 -10.11 -0.68
CA GLU A 216 28.66 -11.33 0.06
C GLU A 216 27.15 -11.57 0.17
N THR A 217 26.35 -10.50 0.11
CA THR A 217 24.89 -10.57 0.33
C THR A 217 24.11 -10.21 -0.93
N GLN A 218 22.88 -10.74 -1.04
CA GLN A 218 21.96 -10.37 -2.12
C GLN A 218 21.72 -8.86 -2.20
N TYR A 219 21.73 -8.17 -1.06
CA TYR A 219 21.57 -6.72 -1.00
C TYR A 219 22.78 -6.00 -1.60
N GLN A 220 23.99 -6.42 -1.27
CA GLN A 220 25.23 -5.85 -1.83
C GLN A 220 25.27 -6.05 -3.34
N LEU A 221 24.97 -7.27 -3.81
CA LEU A 221 24.90 -7.58 -5.23
C LEU A 221 23.83 -6.73 -5.95
N LEU A 222 22.71 -6.43 -5.30
CA LEU A 222 21.67 -5.54 -5.83
C LEU A 222 22.10 -4.07 -5.89
N MET A 223 22.92 -3.61 -4.94
CA MET A 223 23.39 -2.22 -4.89
C MET A 223 24.60 -1.98 -5.80
N ARG A 224 25.48 -2.96 -5.96
CA ARG A 224 26.76 -2.81 -6.66
C ARG A 224 26.58 -2.39 -8.12
N GLY A 225 27.47 -1.51 -8.57
CA GLY A 225 27.65 -1.14 -9.97
C GLY A 225 29.03 -1.55 -10.45
N GLU A 226 29.52 -0.89 -11.50
CA GLU A 226 30.88 -1.09 -12.00
C GLU A 226 31.92 -0.47 -11.06
N LYS A 227 31.62 0.71 -10.50
CA LYS A 227 32.49 1.47 -9.60
C LYS A 227 31.76 1.96 -8.36
N LEU A 228 32.53 2.30 -7.33
CA LEU A 228 32.03 2.83 -6.08
C LEU A 228 32.23 4.35 -6.00
N TYR A 229 31.16 5.11 -5.77
CA TYR A 229 31.23 6.57 -5.64
C TYR A 229 30.96 7.06 -4.22
N ASN A 230 31.53 8.21 -3.87
CA ASN A 230 31.32 8.94 -2.61
C ASN A 230 31.65 8.16 -1.33
N HIS A 231 32.57 7.19 -1.39
CA HIS A 231 33.04 6.47 -0.22
C HIS A 231 34.21 7.20 0.45
N ILE A 232 33.86 8.30 1.13
CA ILE A 232 34.82 9.21 1.79
C ILE A 232 34.44 9.36 3.26
N ALA A 233 35.39 9.11 4.15
CA ALA A 233 35.21 9.31 5.59
C ALA A 233 35.42 10.78 5.98
N THR A 234 34.53 11.32 6.83
CA THR A 234 34.78 12.62 7.44
C THR A 234 36.09 12.61 8.22
N LYS A 235 36.91 13.64 8.01
CA LYS A 235 38.04 13.98 8.88
C LYS A 235 37.50 14.56 10.19
N HIS A 236 37.50 13.74 11.24
CA HIS A 236 37.04 14.11 12.57
C HIS A 236 38.16 14.83 13.32
N SER A 237 37.82 15.61 14.34
CA SER A 237 38.83 16.17 15.24
C SER A 237 39.45 15.08 16.12
N ASP A 238 40.67 15.31 16.58
CA ASP A 238 41.38 14.37 17.46
C ASP A 238 40.53 14.02 18.70
N LEU A 239 39.89 15.03 19.31
CA LEU A 239 38.98 14.83 20.43
C LEU A 239 37.80 13.91 20.09
N ALA A 240 37.23 14.01 18.88
CA ALA A 240 36.14 13.13 18.46
C ALA A 240 36.63 11.70 18.23
N ILE A 241 37.84 11.53 17.69
CA ILE A 241 38.48 10.22 17.50
C ILE A 241 38.78 9.59 18.86
N GLU A 242 39.34 10.33 19.81
CA GLU A 242 39.61 9.84 21.18
C GLU A 242 38.32 9.38 21.87
N LYS A 243 37.22 10.14 21.75
CA LYS A 243 35.90 9.69 22.23
C LYS A 243 35.46 8.40 21.56
N LEU A 244 35.60 8.29 20.24
CA LEU A 244 35.17 7.07 19.52
C LEU A 244 36.00 5.85 19.91
N LYS A 245 37.30 6.00 20.16
CA LYS A 245 38.17 4.91 20.66
C LYS A 245 37.71 4.36 22.02
N MET A 246 37.14 5.22 22.87
CA MET A 246 36.59 4.80 24.18
C MET A 246 35.26 4.05 24.07
N ILE A 247 34.57 4.14 22.92
CA ILE A 247 33.29 3.47 22.71
C ILE A 247 33.56 2.12 22.02
N PRO A 248 33.29 0.98 22.68
CA PRO A 248 33.53 -0.33 22.10
C PRO A 248 32.70 -0.54 20.83
N PRO A 249 33.07 -1.47 19.95
CA PRO A 249 32.26 -1.84 18.79
C PRO A 249 30.79 -2.07 19.16
N GLU A 250 29.88 -1.55 18.35
CA GLU A 250 28.41 -1.60 18.56
C GLU A 250 27.90 -0.98 19.87
N GLY A 251 28.80 -0.31 20.61
CA GLY A 251 28.52 0.39 21.86
C GLY A 251 27.94 1.80 21.67
N ASP A 252 27.72 2.46 22.79
CA ASP A 252 27.15 3.79 22.84
C ASP A 252 27.81 4.71 23.87
N LYS A 253 27.30 5.95 23.93
CA LYS A 253 27.76 7.04 24.79
C LYS A 253 27.88 6.66 26.26
N SER A 254 27.17 5.65 26.77
CA SER A 254 27.28 5.23 28.17
C SER A 254 28.69 4.79 28.57
N HIS A 255 29.55 4.46 27.60
CA HIS A 255 30.95 4.08 27.80
C HIS A 255 31.89 5.28 27.89
N LEU A 256 31.41 6.49 27.57
CA LEU A 256 32.21 7.69 27.75
C LEU A 256 32.21 8.13 29.22
N PRO A 257 33.35 8.61 29.74
CA PRO A 257 33.38 9.34 31.00
C PRO A 257 32.36 10.50 31.00
N THR A 258 31.67 10.69 32.12
CA THR A 258 30.60 11.70 32.25
C THR A 258 31.07 13.11 31.93
N HIS A 259 32.32 13.46 32.23
CA HIS A 259 32.90 14.77 31.91
C HIS A 259 33.11 15.00 30.39
N LEU A 260 33.12 13.94 29.57
CA LEU A 260 33.18 14.02 28.10
C LEU A 260 31.80 14.07 27.44
N HIS A 261 30.72 13.90 28.21
CA HIS A 261 29.37 14.13 27.74
C HIS A 261 29.18 15.62 27.44
N GLY A 262 28.83 15.96 26.21
CA GLY A 262 28.51 17.34 25.87
C GLY A 262 27.04 17.69 26.13
N LYS A 263 26.68 18.94 25.86
CA LYS A 263 25.29 19.44 25.91
C LYS A 263 24.44 18.97 24.71
N GLN A 264 24.58 17.72 24.27
CA GLN A 264 23.87 17.23 23.09
C GLN A 264 22.39 16.97 23.40
N LYS A 265 21.50 17.37 22.47
CA LYS A 265 20.05 17.19 22.59
C LYS A 265 19.58 15.73 22.59
N PHE A 266 20.31 14.81 21.97
CA PHE A 266 19.84 13.44 21.75
C PHE A 266 20.61 12.40 22.57
N LYS A 267 19.86 11.47 23.18
CA LYS A 267 20.40 10.34 23.96
C LYS A 267 21.27 9.41 23.11
N THR A 268 21.00 9.31 21.81
CA THR A 268 21.68 8.41 20.87
C THR A 268 22.95 9.00 20.24
N THR A 269 23.36 10.21 20.63
CA THR A 269 24.65 10.77 20.18
C THR A 269 25.80 9.90 20.64
N TRP A 270 26.89 9.85 19.87
CA TRP A 270 28.04 8.99 20.16
C TRP A 270 27.67 7.50 20.27
N SER A 271 26.69 7.05 19.47
CA SER A 271 26.36 5.64 19.35
C SER A 271 26.84 5.07 18.01
N ARG A 272 27.30 3.82 18.05
CA ARG A 272 27.63 3.02 16.87
C ARG A 272 26.40 2.32 16.32
N LEU A 273 26.35 2.15 15.01
CA LEU A 273 25.42 1.22 14.37
C LEU A 273 25.69 -0.20 14.85
N LYS A 274 24.70 -1.08 14.74
CA LYS A 274 24.82 -2.49 15.10
C LYS A 274 24.71 -3.34 13.84
N TRP A 275 25.60 -4.30 13.67
CA TRP A 275 25.76 -5.05 12.42
C TRP A 275 24.49 -5.81 12.04
N ASP A 276 23.97 -6.63 12.96
CA ASP A 276 22.89 -7.58 12.68
C ASP A 276 21.49 -7.00 12.98
N THR A 277 21.36 -5.69 12.82
CA THR A 277 20.08 -4.96 12.97
C THR A 277 19.93 -3.89 11.90
N ILE A 278 18.77 -3.24 11.83
CA ILE A 278 18.55 -2.08 10.94
C ILE A 278 19.18 -0.81 11.50
N SER A 279 19.61 0.08 10.60
CA SER A 279 20.00 1.43 10.97
C SER A 279 18.79 2.23 11.49
N PRO A 280 18.96 3.15 12.44
CA PRO A 280 18.01 4.26 12.62
C PRO A 280 17.89 5.11 11.34
N THR A 281 16.92 6.02 11.33
CA THR A 281 16.71 6.92 10.19
C THR A 281 17.99 7.72 9.87
N ILE A 282 18.47 7.58 8.62
CA ILE A 282 19.56 8.39 8.08
C ILE A 282 19.06 9.84 7.98
N ASP A 283 19.71 10.74 8.72
CA ASP A 283 19.38 12.16 8.76
C ASP A 283 20.38 13.01 7.96
N THR A 284 20.19 14.31 7.89
CA THR A 284 21.04 15.20 7.06
C THR A 284 22.43 15.46 7.66
N ARG A 285 22.76 14.85 8.80
CA ARG A 285 24.01 15.03 9.55
C ARG A 285 24.56 13.68 10.05
N PHE A 286 24.38 12.63 9.24
CA PHE A 286 24.95 11.30 9.51
C PHE A 286 26.49 11.29 9.52
N ASP A 287 27.13 12.33 8.99
CA ASP A 287 28.58 12.49 8.97
C ASP A 287 29.18 12.91 10.32
N THR A 288 28.32 13.14 11.33
CA THR A 288 28.70 13.72 12.62
C THR A 288 28.39 12.73 13.77
N PRO A 289 29.40 12.15 14.46
CA PRO A 289 29.19 11.19 15.55
C PRO A 289 28.39 11.76 16.73
N SER A 290 28.48 13.07 16.96
CA SER A 290 27.75 13.78 18.00
C SER A 290 26.30 14.11 17.62
N ASN A 291 25.78 13.57 16.52
CA ASN A 291 24.41 13.74 16.07
C ASN A 291 23.79 12.35 15.83
N GLY A 292 23.07 11.80 16.80
CA GLY A 292 22.43 10.48 16.68
C GLY A 292 23.38 9.28 16.60
N ARG A 293 22.82 8.11 16.30
CA ARG A 293 23.54 6.85 16.13
C ARG A 293 23.99 6.73 14.68
N ASN A 294 25.14 7.33 14.40
CA ASN A 294 25.67 7.49 13.05
C ASN A 294 27.14 7.04 12.91
N SER A 295 27.70 6.40 13.94
CA SER A 295 29.09 5.91 13.91
C SER A 295 29.15 4.51 13.29
N HIS A 296 30.24 4.21 12.57
CA HIS A 296 30.47 2.87 12.02
C HIS A 296 30.43 1.81 13.15
N PRO A 297 29.89 0.61 12.90
CA PRO A 297 29.77 -0.42 13.95
C PRO A 297 31.11 -0.75 14.63
N PHE A 298 32.22 -0.64 13.91
CA PHE A 298 33.56 -0.97 14.40
C PHE A 298 34.58 0.18 14.34
N LEU A 299 34.51 1.06 13.33
CA LEU A 299 35.59 1.99 13.01
C LEU A 299 35.42 3.31 13.76
N ASN A 300 36.51 4.01 14.07
CA ASN A 300 36.50 5.26 14.84
C ASN A 300 36.10 6.49 14.01
N ARG A 301 34.97 6.39 13.30
CA ARG A 301 34.39 7.45 12.48
C ARG A 301 32.86 7.33 12.37
N ALA A 302 32.23 8.43 11.99
CA ALA A 302 30.89 8.41 11.39
C ALA A 302 30.86 7.56 10.10
N ILE A 303 29.65 7.14 9.71
CA ILE A 303 29.45 6.49 8.41
C ILE A 303 29.77 7.44 7.25
N THR A 304 30.26 6.88 6.15
CA THR A 304 30.55 7.62 4.90
C THR A 304 29.26 7.94 4.14
N PRO A 305 29.27 8.91 3.20
CA PRO A 305 28.13 9.15 2.32
C PRO A 305 27.69 7.90 1.55
N ARG A 306 28.62 7.07 1.04
CA ARG A 306 28.29 5.80 0.39
C ARG A 306 27.61 4.80 1.32
N GLU A 307 28.11 4.63 2.55
CA GLU A 307 27.48 3.76 3.55
C GLU A 307 26.04 4.24 3.85
N ALA A 308 25.85 5.55 4.03
CA ALA A 308 24.53 6.15 4.23
C ALA A 308 23.61 5.99 3.00
N ALA A 309 24.14 6.15 1.79
CA ALA A 309 23.41 5.97 0.54
C ALA A 309 22.94 4.52 0.36
N ARG A 310 23.81 3.53 0.64
CA ARG A 310 23.42 2.12 0.68
C ARG A 310 22.40 1.84 1.76
N ILE A 311 22.50 2.46 2.94
CA ILE A 311 21.46 2.29 3.97
C ILE A 311 20.11 2.89 3.53
N GLN A 312 20.14 3.95 2.72
CA GLN A 312 18.98 4.51 2.04
C GLN A 312 18.57 3.73 0.78
N SER A 313 19.24 2.64 0.41
CA SER A 313 18.99 1.80 -0.78
C SER A 313 19.25 2.46 -2.15
N PHE A 314 20.14 3.45 -2.19
CA PHE A 314 20.68 3.93 -3.46
C PHE A 314 21.66 2.92 -4.06
N PRO A 315 21.61 2.69 -5.38
CA PRO A 315 22.63 1.91 -6.06
C PRO A 315 23.99 2.61 -5.95
N ASP A 316 25.05 1.83 -6.02
CA ASP A 316 26.43 2.30 -5.93
C ASP A 316 26.82 3.17 -7.12
N SER A 317 26.21 2.92 -8.28
CA SER A 317 26.34 3.76 -9.48
C SER A 317 25.74 5.17 -9.32
N TYR A 318 24.96 5.43 -8.26
CA TYR A 318 24.37 6.74 -8.03
C TYR A 318 25.42 7.71 -7.50
N LEU A 319 25.79 8.72 -8.30
CA LEU A 319 26.80 9.71 -7.95
C LEU A 319 26.17 10.94 -7.30
N PHE A 320 26.62 11.31 -6.11
CA PHE A 320 26.23 12.54 -5.42
C PHE A 320 27.26 13.64 -5.67
N LEU A 321 26.79 14.82 -6.08
CA LEU A 321 27.58 16.00 -6.40
C LEU A 321 27.42 17.10 -5.34
N GLY A 322 28.38 18.03 -5.32
CA GLY A 322 28.44 19.13 -4.37
C GLY A 322 29.39 18.88 -3.20
N ASN A 323 29.39 19.79 -2.24
CA ASN A 323 30.23 19.65 -1.04
C ASN A 323 29.63 18.63 -0.06
N LYS A 324 30.44 18.19 0.91
CA LYS A 324 30.05 17.19 1.92
C LYS A 324 28.71 17.50 2.59
N THR A 325 28.49 18.73 3.02
CA THR A 325 27.24 19.12 3.70
C THR A 325 26.03 19.02 2.77
N SER A 326 26.18 19.40 1.49
CA SER A 326 25.12 19.21 0.50
C SER A 326 24.83 17.74 0.26
N ILE A 327 25.86 16.90 0.08
CA ILE A 327 25.71 15.45 -0.12
C ILE A 327 24.97 14.80 1.07
N CYS A 328 25.33 15.15 2.30
CA CYS A 328 24.64 14.63 3.49
C CYS A 328 23.16 15.03 3.52
N LYS A 329 22.83 16.27 3.14
CA LYS A 329 21.44 16.75 3.04
C LYS A 329 20.67 15.97 1.97
N GLN A 330 21.27 15.81 0.79
CA GLN A 330 20.70 15.07 -0.34
C GLN A 330 20.31 13.64 0.07
N ILE A 331 21.24 12.89 0.67
CA ILE A 331 21.00 11.50 1.10
C ILE A 331 20.00 11.42 2.26
N GLY A 332 20.09 12.31 3.26
CA GLY A 332 19.19 12.29 4.42
C GLY A 332 17.73 12.64 4.08
N ASN A 333 17.53 13.59 3.15
CA ASN A 333 16.20 14.02 2.73
C ASN A 333 15.52 13.04 1.77
N ALA A 334 16.30 12.28 1.00
CA ALA A 334 15.76 11.39 -0.02
C ALA A 334 14.75 10.35 0.51
N VAL A 335 13.78 10.03 -0.35
CA VAL A 335 12.97 8.80 -0.24
C VAL A 335 13.87 7.61 -0.62
N PRO A 336 13.90 6.52 0.18
CA PRO A 336 14.68 5.33 -0.16
C PRO A 336 14.23 4.74 -1.51
N PRO A 337 15.13 4.47 -2.49
CA PRO A 337 14.73 3.93 -3.78
C PRO A 337 13.96 2.60 -3.74
N LEU A 338 14.25 1.68 -2.81
CA LEU A 338 13.44 0.44 -2.71
C LEU A 338 12.01 0.70 -2.20
N MET A 339 11.81 1.67 -1.29
CA MET A 339 10.47 2.10 -0.88
C MET A 339 9.72 2.73 -2.07
N ALA A 340 10.37 3.65 -2.79
CA ALA A 340 9.80 4.30 -3.96
C ALA A 340 9.48 3.29 -5.09
N LYS A 341 10.31 2.25 -5.27
CA LYS A 341 10.03 1.14 -6.18
C LYS A 341 8.72 0.42 -5.81
N GLU A 342 8.48 0.14 -4.53
CA GLU A 342 7.25 -0.54 -4.11
C GLU A 342 6.00 0.34 -4.25
N ILE A 343 6.13 1.66 -4.03
CA ILE A 343 5.07 2.63 -4.37
C ILE A 343 4.73 2.52 -5.86
N GLY A 344 5.74 2.55 -6.74
CA GLY A 344 5.54 2.35 -8.19
C GLY A 344 4.94 1.00 -8.57
N ALA A 345 5.36 -0.08 -7.93
CA ALA A 345 4.83 -1.42 -8.16
C ALA A 345 3.35 -1.52 -7.75
N THR A 346 2.96 -0.87 -6.65
CA THR A 346 1.58 -0.82 -6.18
C THR A 346 0.68 -0.04 -7.13
N ILE A 347 1.16 1.09 -7.66
CA ILE A 347 0.49 1.83 -8.73
C ILE A 347 0.35 0.96 -9.98
N GLN A 348 1.44 0.32 -10.41
CA GLN A 348 1.39 -0.54 -11.60
C GLN A 348 0.35 -1.66 -11.45
N ARG A 349 0.25 -2.29 -10.26
CA ARG A 349 -0.75 -3.32 -9.97
C ARG A 349 -2.18 -2.78 -10.10
N ALA A 350 -2.48 -1.63 -9.51
CA ALA A 350 -3.80 -1.01 -9.60
C ALA A 350 -4.26 -0.76 -11.06
N TYR A 351 -3.30 -0.43 -11.95
CA TYR A 351 -3.55 -0.20 -13.38
C TYR A 351 -3.36 -1.44 -14.27
N LYS A 352 -3.02 -2.59 -13.69
CA LYS A 352 -2.95 -3.88 -14.37
C LYS A 352 -4.21 -4.72 -14.18
N ASN A 353 -5.06 -4.40 -13.20
CA ASN A 353 -6.29 -5.14 -12.91
C ASN A 353 -7.07 -5.44 -14.19
N GLU A 354 -7.33 -6.73 -14.43
CA GLU A 354 -8.07 -7.17 -15.61
C GLU A 354 -9.55 -6.81 -15.44
N VAL A 355 -10.09 -6.05 -16.39
CA VAL A 355 -11.52 -5.74 -16.42
C VAL A 355 -12.08 -6.30 -17.71
N LEU A 356 -13.02 -7.21 -17.58
CA LEU A 356 -13.74 -7.77 -18.72
C LEU A 356 -15.16 -7.23 -18.70
N THR A 357 -15.58 -6.69 -19.84
CA THR A 357 -16.89 -6.05 -19.98
C THR A 357 -17.60 -6.64 -21.18
N ASN A 358 -18.86 -6.99 -20.97
CA ASN A 358 -19.87 -7.30 -21.97
C ASN A 358 -21.06 -6.34 -21.73
N LYS A 359 -22.05 -6.35 -22.62
CA LYS A 359 -23.31 -5.63 -22.46
C LYS A 359 -24.02 -5.97 -21.15
N ASP A 360 -24.03 -7.26 -20.78
CA ASP A 360 -24.84 -7.77 -19.65
C ASP A 360 -24.02 -8.07 -18.39
N TRP A 361 -22.69 -8.01 -18.45
CA TRP A 361 -21.85 -8.25 -17.29
C TRP A 361 -20.51 -7.49 -17.32
N LYS A 362 -19.97 -7.23 -16.14
CA LYS A 362 -18.65 -6.64 -15.94
C LYS A 362 -17.94 -7.30 -14.77
N ILE A 363 -16.78 -7.90 -15.00
CA ILE A 363 -16.00 -8.55 -13.93
C ILE A 363 -14.60 -7.96 -13.81
N TYR A 364 -14.08 -7.95 -12.58
CA TYR A 364 -12.80 -7.36 -12.21
C TYR A 364 -11.90 -8.39 -11.53
N ASN A 365 -10.68 -8.58 -12.02
CA ASN A 365 -9.62 -9.20 -11.23
C ASN A 365 -8.93 -8.12 -10.38
N ALA A 366 -9.43 -7.91 -9.16
CA ALA A 366 -9.02 -6.80 -8.32
C ALA A 366 -9.45 -6.99 -6.86
N ASP A 367 -8.97 -6.10 -6.00
CA ASP A 367 -9.44 -6.00 -4.63
C ASP A 367 -10.82 -5.28 -4.58
N ALA A 368 -11.80 -5.90 -3.94
CA ALA A 368 -13.17 -5.36 -3.85
C ALA A 368 -13.23 -3.98 -3.20
N TYR A 369 -12.46 -3.73 -2.13
CA TYR A 369 -12.43 -2.43 -1.46
C TYR A 369 -11.95 -1.31 -2.40
N THR A 370 -11.04 -1.66 -3.31
CA THR A 370 -10.51 -0.76 -4.33
C THR A 370 -11.58 -0.48 -5.40
N ILE A 371 -12.20 -1.52 -5.96
CA ILE A 371 -13.18 -1.37 -7.04
C ILE A 371 -14.47 -0.68 -6.56
N ILE A 372 -14.95 -0.95 -5.35
CA ILE A 372 -16.15 -0.28 -4.83
C ILE A 372 -15.96 1.24 -4.72
N LYS A 373 -14.76 1.71 -4.37
CA LYS A 373 -14.45 3.14 -4.37
C LYS A 373 -14.50 3.74 -5.78
N GLU A 374 -13.94 3.04 -6.76
CA GLU A 374 -14.01 3.44 -8.19
C GLU A 374 -15.46 3.52 -8.66
N LEU A 375 -16.24 2.45 -8.45
CA LEU A 375 -17.64 2.38 -8.87
C LEU A 375 -18.51 3.46 -8.20
N LYS A 376 -18.25 3.79 -6.94
CA LYS A 376 -18.95 4.86 -6.23
C LYS A 376 -18.65 6.22 -6.87
N ASN A 377 -17.39 6.49 -7.21
CA ASN A 377 -17.00 7.73 -7.87
C ASN A 377 -17.57 7.85 -9.29
N ASP A 378 -17.68 6.73 -10.00
CA ASP A 378 -18.36 6.65 -11.30
C ASP A 378 -19.89 6.83 -11.18
N GLY A 379 -20.42 6.97 -9.98
CA GLY A 379 -21.85 7.17 -9.72
C GLY A 379 -22.69 5.90 -9.89
N LEU A 380 -22.08 4.71 -9.89
CA LEU A 380 -22.79 3.44 -10.04
C LEU A 380 -23.86 3.29 -8.95
N LYS A 381 -25.06 2.86 -9.37
CA LYS A 381 -26.12 2.39 -8.47
C LYS A 381 -26.64 1.02 -8.91
N VAL A 382 -26.80 0.12 -7.94
CA VAL A 382 -27.22 -1.27 -8.15
C VAL A 382 -28.55 -1.57 -7.47
N ASP A 383 -29.30 -2.52 -8.00
CA ASP A 383 -30.60 -2.97 -7.46
C ASP A 383 -30.40 -3.97 -6.32
N HIS A 384 -29.37 -4.82 -6.43
CA HIS A 384 -29.11 -5.86 -5.46
C HIS A 384 -27.61 -6.07 -5.22
N ILE A 385 -27.25 -6.29 -3.96
CA ILE A 385 -25.93 -6.80 -3.56
C ILE A 385 -26.15 -8.19 -2.99
N ILE A 386 -25.48 -9.21 -3.52
CA ILE A 386 -25.49 -10.55 -2.95
C ILE A 386 -24.08 -11.11 -2.95
N THR A 387 -23.61 -11.54 -1.79
CA THR A 387 -22.22 -11.92 -1.66
C THR A 387 -21.91 -12.85 -0.48
N ASP A 388 -20.77 -13.53 -0.55
CA ASP A 388 -20.24 -14.45 0.46
C ASP A 388 -18.80 -14.05 0.84
N PRO A 389 -18.62 -12.99 1.67
CA PRO A 389 -17.29 -12.54 2.06
C PRO A 389 -16.53 -13.57 2.92
N PRO A 390 -15.22 -13.41 3.11
CA PRO A 390 -14.45 -14.19 4.08
C PRO A 390 -14.97 -13.99 5.52
N TYR A 391 -14.86 -15.02 6.39
CA TYR A 391 -15.35 -14.93 7.78
C TYR A 391 -14.33 -15.34 8.86
N ASN A 392 -13.03 -15.39 8.56
CA ASN A 392 -11.99 -15.76 9.53
C ASN A 392 -12.17 -17.13 10.17
N ILE A 393 -12.53 -18.13 9.37
CA ILE A 393 -12.81 -19.50 9.84
C ILE A 393 -11.62 -20.45 9.69
N SER A 394 -10.56 -20.03 9.00
CA SER A 394 -9.28 -20.74 8.89
C SER A 394 -8.62 -20.83 10.27
N LYS A 395 -8.24 -22.04 10.68
CA LYS A 395 -7.62 -22.31 11.98
C LYS A 395 -6.45 -23.27 11.83
N GLU A 396 -5.31 -22.92 12.41
CA GLU A 396 -4.23 -23.87 12.68
C GLU A 396 -4.69 -24.90 13.71
N ASN A 397 -4.42 -26.19 13.45
CA ASN A 397 -4.75 -27.26 14.39
C ASN A 397 -3.65 -27.37 15.46
N SER A 398 -4.03 -27.32 16.74
CA SER A 398 -3.12 -27.49 17.89
C SER A 398 -2.82 -28.96 18.26
N PHE A 399 -3.13 -29.92 17.39
CA PHE A 399 -2.99 -31.35 17.69
C PHE A 399 -1.65 -31.90 17.19
N HIS A 400 -0.61 -31.83 18.03
CA HIS A 400 0.70 -32.44 17.77
C HIS A 400 0.70 -33.99 17.83
N THR A 401 -0.41 -34.62 18.23
CA THR A 401 -0.51 -36.06 18.51
C THR A 401 -1.07 -36.92 17.37
N LEU A 402 -1.28 -36.36 16.17
CA LEU A 402 -1.86 -37.08 15.03
C LEU A 402 -0.82 -37.25 13.91
N THR A 403 0.12 -38.18 14.11
CA THR A 403 1.18 -38.55 13.16
C THR A 403 0.71 -39.46 12.02
N SER A 404 -0.53 -39.95 12.04
CA SER A 404 -1.09 -40.79 10.97
C SER A 404 -2.30 -40.15 10.28
N GLY A 405 -2.10 -39.70 9.04
CA GLY A 405 -3.17 -39.55 8.05
C GLY A 405 -3.71 -38.15 7.80
N LYS A 406 -3.26 -37.54 6.69
CA LYS A 406 -4.03 -36.70 5.73
C LYS A 406 -5.09 -35.69 6.22
N ARG A 407 -5.07 -35.22 7.47
CA ARG A 407 -5.97 -34.15 7.95
C ARG A 407 -5.16 -33.03 8.62
N LYS A 408 -4.54 -32.21 7.76
CA LYS A 408 -3.99 -30.89 8.14
C LYS A 408 -5.15 -29.97 8.58
N GLY A 409 -4.85 -28.92 9.35
CA GLY A 409 -5.83 -27.90 9.76
C GLY A 409 -6.65 -27.37 8.58
N ILE A 410 -7.80 -26.75 8.88
CA ILE A 410 -8.64 -26.16 7.84
C ILE A 410 -8.05 -24.79 7.49
N HIS A 411 -7.30 -24.73 6.41
CA HIS A 411 -6.78 -23.50 5.83
C HIS A 411 -7.46 -23.28 4.48
N PHE A 412 -8.45 -22.36 4.43
CA PHE A 412 -9.20 -22.06 3.21
C PHE A 412 -8.41 -21.16 2.24
N GLY A 413 -7.42 -20.44 2.78
CA GLY A 413 -6.49 -19.56 2.06
C GLY A 413 -6.14 -18.34 2.89
N GLU A 414 -5.08 -17.62 2.52
CA GLU A 414 -4.65 -16.38 3.20
C GLU A 414 -5.73 -15.29 3.17
N TRP A 415 -6.67 -15.36 2.21
CA TRP A 415 -7.81 -14.44 2.07
C TRP A 415 -8.82 -14.51 3.22
N ASP A 416 -8.81 -15.58 4.02
CA ASP A 416 -9.67 -15.79 5.18
C ASP A 416 -8.93 -15.50 6.50
N GLU A 417 -7.75 -14.89 6.48
CA GLU A 417 -7.02 -14.51 7.70
C GLU A 417 -7.11 -12.99 7.93
N ASN A 418 -7.54 -12.57 9.14
CA ASN A 418 -7.63 -11.17 9.56
C ASN A 418 -8.56 -10.27 8.71
N PHE A 419 -9.59 -10.84 8.08
CA PHE A 419 -10.61 -10.09 7.35
C PHE A 419 -11.49 -9.25 8.30
N ASP A 420 -11.68 -7.96 8.00
CA ASP A 420 -12.63 -7.12 8.74
C ASP A 420 -14.06 -7.36 8.25
N LEU A 421 -14.82 -8.09 9.05
CA LEU A 421 -16.19 -8.53 8.78
C LEU A 421 -17.17 -7.39 8.49
N THR A 422 -16.93 -6.19 9.03
CA THR A 422 -17.92 -5.11 9.05
C THR A 422 -17.49 -3.84 8.32
N ALA A 423 -16.19 -3.56 8.21
CA ALA A 423 -15.68 -2.28 7.69
C ALA A 423 -16.09 -1.98 6.24
N TRP A 424 -16.40 -3.01 5.44
CA TRP A 424 -16.81 -2.84 4.05
C TRP A 424 -18.27 -2.38 3.92
N ILE A 425 -19.16 -2.74 4.85
CA ILE A 425 -20.62 -2.63 4.71
C ILE A 425 -21.06 -1.22 4.34
N LYS A 426 -20.54 -0.21 5.04
CA LYS A 426 -20.89 1.20 4.81
C LYS A 426 -20.69 1.65 3.36
N SER A 427 -19.52 1.38 2.79
CA SER A 427 -19.18 1.86 1.44
C SER A 427 -20.03 1.15 0.36
N TYR A 428 -20.50 -0.05 0.66
CA TYR A 428 -21.20 -0.91 -0.30
C TYR A 428 -22.71 -0.63 -0.28
N THR A 429 -23.31 -0.42 0.89
CA THR A 429 -24.73 -0.05 1.00
C THR A 429 -25.03 1.32 0.37
N GLU A 430 -24.03 2.18 0.25
CA GLU A 430 -24.10 3.45 -0.50
C GLU A 430 -24.33 3.24 -2.01
N LEU A 431 -23.92 2.10 -2.58
CA LEU A 431 -24.17 1.75 -4.00
C LEU A 431 -25.62 1.34 -4.27
N LEU A 432 -26.39 0.93 -3.27
CA LEU A 432 -27.78 0.51 -3.48
C LEU A 432 -28.64 1.68 -4.00
N LYS A 433 -29.51 1.41 -4.98
CA LYS A 433 -30.62 2.30 -5.34
C LYS A 433 -31.60 2.45 -4.16
N PRO A 434 -32.51 3.45 -4.17
CA PRO A 434 -33.47 3.67 -3.06
C PRO A 434 -34.30 2.43 -2.69
N ASN A 435 -34.66 1.60 -3.66
CA ASN A 435 -35.41 0.35 -3.46
C ASN A 435 -34.53 -0.90 -3.43
N GLY A 436 -33.21 -0.72 -3.37
CA GLY A 436 -32.26 -1.82 -3.43
C GLY A 436 -32.22 -2.66 -2.15
N SER A 437 -31.74 -3.89 -2.30
CA SER A 437 -31.61 -4.85 -1.21
C SER A 437 -30.23 -5.51 -1.19
N ILE A 438 -29.87 -6.08 -0.05
CA ILE A 438 -28.57 -6.72 0.19
C ILE A 438 -28.76 -8.08 0.86
N ILE A 439 -28.02 -9.08 0.40
CA ILE A 439 -27.90 -10.40 1.01
C ILE A 439 -26.43 -10.70 1.29
N ILE A 440 -26.11 -10.98 2.54
CA ILE A 440 -24.76 -11.30 3.00
C ILE A 440 -24.79 -12.70 3.59
N PHE A 441 -24.16 -13.68 2.93
CA PHE A 441 -23.91 -14.97 3.57
C PHE A 441 -23.05 -14.77 4.82
N CYS A 442 -23.13 -15.66 5.81
CA CYS A 442 -22.30 -15.56 7.00
C CYS A 442 -22.26 -16.85 7.82
N SER A 443 -21.24 -16.93 8.67
CA SER A 443 -21.25 -17.85 9.80
C SER A 443 -22.28 -17.39 10.84
N TYR A 444 -22.96 -18.35 11.48
CA TYR A 444 -23.90 -18.10 12.58
C TYR A 444 -23.28 -17.31 13.74
N LEU A 445 -21.95 -17.37 13.90
CA LEU A 445 -21.21 -16.62 14.92
C LEU A 445 -21.24 -15.11 14.72
N TYR A 446 -21.43 -14.64 13.48
CA TYR A 446 -21.30 -13.23 13.12
C TYR A 446 -22.63 -12.56 12.75
N ILE A 447 -23.75 -13.27 12.87
CA ILE A 447 -25.06 -12.76 12.46
C ILE A 447 -25.39 -11.44 13.15
N SER A 448 -25.28 -11.38 14.49
CA SER A 448 -25.61 -10.17 15.25
C SER A 448 -24.72 -8.98 14.87
N TYR A 449 -23.41 -9.21 14.73
CA TYR A 449 -22.45 -8.16 14.36
C TYR A 449 -22.76 -7.53 13.00
N LEU A 450 -23.10 -8.37 12.00
CA LEU A 450 -23.47 -7.90 10.67
C LEU A 450 -24.83 -7.19 10.67
N ILE A 451 -25.82 -7.69 11.42
CA ILE A 451 -27.12 -7.03 11.59
C ILE A 451 -26.95 -5.63 12.20
N ASP A 452 -26.18 -5.51 13.28
CA ASP A 452 -25.93 -4.24 13.95
C ASP A 452 -25.28 -3.23 13.00
N GLU A 453 -24.31 -3.67 12.20
CA GLU A 453 -23.64 -2.80 11.23
C GLU A 453 -24.55 -2.40 10.07
N LEU A 454 -25.39 -3.31 9.56
CA LEU A 454 -26.40 -2.98 8.55
C LEU A 454 -27.37 -1.91 9.05
N ILE A 455 -27.86 -2.04 10.30
CA ILE A 455 -28.78 -1.08 10.91
C ILE A 455 -28.13 0.31 11.04
N LYS A 456 -26.87 0.38 11.49
CA LYS A 456 -26.12 1.66 11.55
C LYS A 456 -26.00 2.34 10.18
N ASN A 457 -25.97 1.56 9.11
CA ASN A 457 -25.87 2.06 7.74
C ASN A 457 -27.24 2.15 7.02
N ASN A 458 -28.33 2.38 7.78
CA ASN A 458 -29.69 2.59 7.27
C ASN A 458 -30.27 1.41 6.47
N ILE A 459 -29.84 0.19 6.76
CA ILE A 459 -30.43 -1.03 6.23
C ILE A 459 -31.33 -1.66 7.28
N VAL A 460 -32.59 -1.89 6.91
CA VAL A 460 -33.56 -2.64 7.71
C VAL A 460 -33.40 -4.12 7.36
N VAL A 461 -32.90 -4.90 8.31
CA VAL A 461 -32.83 -6.36 8.19
C VAL A 461 -34.25 -6.93 8.22
N LYS A 462 -34.58 -7.75 7.23
CA LYS A 462 -35.91 -8.37 7.08
C LYS A 462 -35.91 -9.78 7.67
N ASP A 463 -34.98 -10.61 7.23
CA ASP A 463 -34.92 -12.01 7.64
C ASP A 463 -33.49 -12.54 7.65
N VAL A 464 -33.27 -13.60 8.44
CA VAL A 464 -32.13 -14.49 8.31
C VAL A 464 -32.55 -15.67 7.45
N LEU A 465 -31.86 -15.82 6.32
CA LEU A 465 -32.02 -16.93 5.38
C LEU A 465 -31.16 -18.11 5.85
N VAL A 466 -31.67 -19.32 5.65
CA VAL A 466 -31.00 -20.58 6.01
C VAL A 466 -30.86 -21.42 4.76
N TRP A 467 -29.64 -21.73 4.35
CA TRP A 467 -29.38 -22.78 3.36
C TRP A 467 -29.18 -24.11 4.08
N LYS A 468 -30.15 -25.02 3.93
CA LYS A 468 -30.07 -26.39 4.45
C LYS A 468 -29.60 -27.34 3.35
N LYS A 469 -28.43 -27.92 3.55
CA LYS A 469 -27.75 -28.80 2.60
C LYS A 469 -28.37 -30.19 2.64
N THR A 470 -28.79 -30.72 1.49
CA THR A 470 -29.34 -32.09 1.40
C THR A 470 -28.25 -33.18 1.44
N ASN A 471 -27.01 -32.83 1.11
CA ASN A 471 -25.84 -33.72 1.06
C ASN A 471 -24.61 -33.09 1.77
N PRO A 472 -24.69 -32.76 3.07
CA PRO A 472 -23.60 -32.12 3.80
C PRO A 472 -22.37 -33.04 3.90
N MET A 473 -21.18 -32.44 3.94
CA MET A 473 -19.94 -33.21 4.06
C MET A 473 -19.89 -33.91 5.44
N PRO A 474 -19.70 -35.24 5.51
CA PRO A 474 -19.68 -35.96 6.78
C PRO A 474 -18.45 -35.54 7.61
N ARG A 475 -18.68 -35.08 8.83
CA ARG A 475 -17.63 -34.75 9.82
C ARG A 475 -17.90 -35.50 11.10
N ASN A 476 -16.92 -36.32 11.52
CA ASN A 476 -16.83 -37.05 12.80
C ASN A 476 -18.16 -37.17 13.55
N VAL A 477 -19.11 -37.90 12.94
CA VAL A 477 -20.54 -37.90 13.31
C VAL A 477 -20.77 -38.46 14.71
N ASP A 478 -19.80 -39.23 15.23
CA ASP A 478 -19.84 -39.80 16.57
C ASP A 478 -19.47 -38.79 17.68
N ARG A 479 -18.98 -37.60 17.32
CA ARG A 479 -18.51 -36.59 18.30
C ARG A 479 -19.18 -35.23 18.18
N ARG A 480 -19.88 -34.93 17.07
CA ARG A 480 -20.50 -33.62 16.79
C ARG A 480 -21.71 -33.76 15.88
N TYR A 481 -22.63 -32.79 15.97
CA TYR A 481 -23.69 -32.63 14.98
C TYR A 481 -23.11 -32.36 13.58
N VAL A 482 -23.75 -32.92 12.56
CA VAL A 482 -23.45 -32.61 11.16
C VAL A 482 -23.81 -31.16 10.90
N GLN A 483 -22.85 -30.37 10.46
CA GLN A 483 -23.09 -28.98 10.05
C GLN A 483 -23.67 -28.97 8.64
N ASP A 484 -25.00 -28.98 8.56
CA ASP A 484 -25.77 -29.00 7.32
C ASP A 484 -26.34 -27.63 6.93
N LYS A 485 -26.14 -26.59 7.75
CA LYS A 485 -26.70 -25.26 7.52
C LYS A 485 -25.63 -24.20 7.29
N GLU A 486 -25.93 -23.28 6.37
CA GLU A 486 -25.30 -21.98 6.22
C GLU A 486 -26.36 -20.87 6.34
N PHE A 487 -25.94 -19.68 6.70
CA PHE A 487 -26.85 -18.55 6.97
C PHE A 487 -26.56 -17.40 6.02
N ALA A 488 -27.58 -16.58 5.77
CA ALA A 488 -27.42 -15.28 5.13
C ALA A 488 -28.36 -14.26 5.76
N ILE A 489 -28.00 -12.99 5.71
CA ILE A 489 -28.80 -11.89 6.24
C ILE A 489 -29.36 -11.13 5.04
N TRP A 490 -30.69 -10.98 4.99
CA TRP A 490 -31.34 -10.14 4.00
C TRP A 490 -31.76 -8.80 4.60
N GLY A 491 -31.35 -7.71 3.96
CA GLY A 491 -31.70 -6.35 4.35
C GLY A 491 -32.11 -5.48 3.16
N VAL A 492 -32.85 -4.41 3.46
CA VAL A 492 -33.33 -3.44 2.47
C VAL A 492 -33.08 -2.02 2.98
N LYS A 493 -32.95 -1.04 2.09
CA LYS A 493 -32.84 0.36 2.54
C LYS A 493 -34.06 0.78 3.37
N LYS A 494 -33.82 1.58 4.42
CA LYS A 494 -34.90 2.14 5.23
C LYS A 494 -35.87 2.94 4.36
N GLY A 495 -37.15 2.56 4.39
CA GLY A 495 -38.19 3.17 3.57
C GLY A 495 -38.30 2.64 2.13
N ALA A 496 -37.51 1.62 1.76
CA ALA A 496 -37.55 1.03 0.43
C ALA A 496 -38.90 0.34 0.12
N LYS A 497 -39.31 0.39 -1.14
CA LYS A 497 -40.27 -0.56 -1.72
C LYS A 497 -39.48 -1.69 -2.37
N TRP A 498 -39.11 -2.70 -1.58
CA TRP A 498 -38.23 -3.77 -2.02
C TRP A 498 -38.96 -4.81 -2.87
N ILE A 499 -38.18 -5.60 -3.63
CA ILE A 499 -38.69 -6.71 -4.43
C ILE A 499 -38.76 -7.98 -3.58
N PHE A 500 -39.90 -8.67 -3.66
CA PHE A 500 -40.11 -9.98 -3.03
C PHE A 500 -41.09 -10.81 -3.87
N ASN A 501 -40.55 -11.53 -4.85
CA ASN A 501 -41.26 -12.31 -5.85
C ASN A 501 -41.65 -13.69 -5.31
N LYS A 502 -42.49 -13.71 -4.27
CA LYS A 502 -43.05 -14.96 -3.71
C LYS A 502 -43.81 -15.73 -4.80
N PRO A 503 -43.57 -17.04 -4.99
CA PRO A 503 -44.37 -17.85 -5.90
C PRO A 503 -45.87 -17.76 -5.55
N LYS A 504 -46.72 -17.63 -6.59
CA LYS A 504 -48.17 -17.43 -6.41
C LYS A 504 -48.83 -18.57 -5.64
N GLU A 505 -48.38 -19.80 -5.86
CA GLU A 505 -48.93 -21.02 -5.25
C GLU A 505 -48.43 -21.29 -3.83
N THR A 506 -47.48 -20.49 -3.31
CA THR A 506 -46.91 -20.69 -1.97
C THR A 506 -47.56 -19.73 -0.98
N PRO A 507 -48.42 -20.16 -0.04
CA PRO A 507 -49.08 -19.24 0.89
C PRO A 507 -48.07 -18.49 1.77
N TYR A 508 -47.11 -19.23 2.35
CA TYR A 508 -46.03 -18.70 3.18
C TYR A 508 -44.70 -19.22 2.66
N LEU A 509 -43.87 -18.32 2.13
CA LEU A 509 -42.51 -18.65 1.75
C LEU A 509 -41.62 -18.57 2.99
N ARG A 510 -41.02 -19.71 3.37
CA ARG A 510 -40.08 -19.77 4.50
C ARG A 510 -38.71 -19.27 4.06
N SER A 511 -37.92 -18.78 5.01
CA SER A 511 -36.54 -18.35 4.78
C SER A 511 -35.54 -19.51 4.68
N GLU A 512 -36.01 -20.76 4.52
CA GLU A 512 -35.17 -21.95 4.38
C GLU A 512 -35.11 -22.40 2.92
N PHE A 513 -33.89 -22.46 2.38
CA PHE A 513 -33.58 -22.97 1.04
C PHE A 513 -32.98 -24.38 1.18
N ILE A 514 -33.64 -25.39 0.61
CA ILE A 514 -33.23 -26.79 0.75
C ILE A 514 -32.64 -27.27 -0.58
N THR A 515 -31.32 -27.20 -0.71
CA THR A 515 -30.60 -27.62 -1.93
C THR A 515 -29.30 -28.34 -1.57
N GLY A 516 -28.74 -29.11 -2.50
CA GLY A 516 -27.46 -29.79 -2.28
C GLY A 516 -26.26 -28.84 -2.37
N VAL A 517 -25.15 -29.21 -1.72
CA VAL A 517 -23.83 -28.68 -2.06
C VAL A 517 -23.45 -29.11 -3.47
N VAL A 518 -22.58 -28.32 -4.09
CA VAL A 518 -22.14 -28.53 -5.46
C VAL A 518 -21.50 -29.90 -5.65
N SER A 519 -21.96 -30.63 -6.66
CA SER A 519 -21.48 -31.97 -7.02
C SER A 519 -21.58 -32.19 -8.52
N GLY A 520 -20.98 -33.29 -9.02
CA GLY A 520 -21.02 -33.64 -10.44
C GLY A 520 -20.40 -32.58 -11.35
N LYS A 521 -21.04 -32.33 -12.51
CA LYS A 521 -20.55 -31.42 -13.55
C LYS A 521 -20.49 -29.94 -13.14
N GLU A 522 -21.23 -29.54 -12.09
CA GLU A 522 -21.21 -28.16 -11.59
C GLU A 522 -19.97 -27.89 -10.72
N ARG A 523 -19.34 -28.94 -10.17
CA ARG A 523 -18.27 -28.79 -9.18
C ARG A 523 -16.98 -28.31 -9.83
N THR A 524 -16.51 -27.17 -9.35
CA THR A 524 -15.20 -26.61 -9.71
C THR A 524 -14.16 -26.91 -8.63
N PHE A 525 -12.95 -26.38 -8.82
CA PHE A 525 -11.89 -26.46 -7.81
C PHE A 525 -12.02 -25.40 -6.68
N HIS A 526 -13.02 -24.51 -6.73
CA HIS A 526 -13.22 -23.50 -5.69
C HIS A 526 -13.76 -24.14 -4.39
N PRO A 527 -13.16 -23.88 -3.22
CA PRO A 527 -13.45 -24.62 -1.99
C PRO A 527 -14.84 -24.37 -1.41
N THR A 528 -15.38 -23.16 -1.61
CA THR A 528 -16.64 -22.69 -1.01
C THR A 528 -17.70 -22.30 -2.06
N GLN A 529 -17.67 -22.94 -3.24
CA GLN A 529 -18.63 -22.67 -4.31
C GLN A 529 -20.09 -22.87 -3.83
N LYS A 530 -20.92 -21.83 -3.98
CA LYS A 530 -22.38 -21.94 -3.80
C LYS A 530 -23.02 -22.66 -4.98
N SER A 531 -24.10 -23.38 -4.72
CA SER A 531 -24.84 -24.09 -5.77
C SER A 531 -25.67 -23.13 -6.62
N LEU A 532 -25.73 -23.43 -7.91
CA LEU A 532 -26.45 -22.61 -8.86
C LEU A 532 -27.95 -22.60 -8.62
N THR A 533 -28.51 -23.73 -8.16
CA THR A 533 -29.92 -23.82 -7.73
C THR A 533 -30.22 -22.86 -6.60
N LEU A 534 -29.38 -22.82 -5.55
CA LEU A 534 -29.54 -21.89 -4.43
C LEU A 534 -29.54 -20.43 -4.91
N MET A 535 -28.54 -20.06 -5.70
CA MET A 535 -28.40 -18.68 -6.17
C MET A 535 -29.54 -18.27 -7.10
N ASN A 536 -30.00 -19.17 -7.98
CA ASN A 536 -31.17 -18.92 -8.84
C ASN A 536 -32.44 -18.65 -8.01
N GLU A 537 -32.70 -19.45 -6.99
CA GLU A 537 -33.89 -19.27 -6.13
C GLU A 537 -33.83 -17.93 -5.40
N ILE A 538 -32.69 -17.61 -4.78
CA ILE A 538 -32.51 -16.36 -4.04
C ILE A 538 -32.64 -15.16 -4.98
N ILE A 539 -31.93 -15.14 -6.11
CA ILE A 539 -31.96 -14.00 -7.04
C ILE A 539 -33.37 -13.80 -7.61
N LYS A 540 -34.06 -14.88 -7.97
CA LYS A 540 -35.43 -14.81 -8.51
C LYS A 540 -36.41 -14.17 -7.53
N ILE A 541 -36.28 -14.47 -6.23
CA ILE A 541 -37.14 -13.90 -5.18
C ILE A 541 -36.85 -12.41 -4.96
N HIS A 542 -35.59 -11.99 -4.96
CA HIS A 542 -35.20 -10.67 -4.48
C HIS A 542 -34.92 -9.63 -5.58
N THR A 543 -35.05 -9.99 -6.86
CA THR A 543 -34.75 -9.11 -8.01
C THR A 543 -35.74 -9.33 -9.16
N ASN A 544 -35.81 -8.37 -10.09
CA ASN A 544 -36.54 -8.44 -11.36
C ASN A 544 -35.60 -8.56 -12.56
N GLU A 545 -36.15 -8.92 -13.72
CA GLU A 545 -35.41 -8.89 -14.99
C GLU A 545 -34.91 -7.47 -15.28
N GLY A 546 -33.68 -7.35 -15.79
CA GLY A 546 -33.00 -6.08 -16.02
C GLY A 546 -32.35 -5.43 -14.80
N ASP A 547 -32.58 -5.95 -13.58
CA ASP A 547 -31.90 -5.47 -12.38
C ASP A 547 -30.38 -5.67 -12.49
N VAL A 548 -29.62 -4.75 -11.90
CA VAL A 548 -28.15 -4.83 -11.78
C VAL A 548 -27.80 -5.43 -10.42
N ILE A 549 -27.14 -6.59 -10.46
CA ILE A 549 -26.66 -7.32 -9.30
C ILE A 549 -25.15 -7.17 -9.20
N ILE A 550 -24.63 -6.87 -8.00
CA ILE A 550 -23.20 -6.90 -7.72
C ILE A 550 -22.84 -7.96 -6.68
N ASP A 551 -21.79 -8.72 -6.96
CA ASP A 551 -21.11 -9.62 -6.03
C ASP A 551 -19.64 -9.19 -5.88
N PRO A 552 -19.30 -8.46 -4.81
CA PRO A 552 -17.95 -7.98 -4.57
C PRO A 552 -16.95 -9.08 -4.18
N PHE A 553 -17.43 -10.29 -3.87
CA PHE A 553 -16.61 -11.44 -3.49
C PHE A 553 -17.05 -12.66 -4.31
N MET A 554 -17.04 -12.52 -5.65
CA MET A 554 -17.74 -13.45 -6.54
C MET A 554 -17.20 -14.88 -6.53
N GLY A 555 -15.95 -15.08 -6.09
CA GLY A 555 -15.32 -16.40 -6.01
C GLY A 555 -15.37 -17.11 -7.35
N SER A 556 -15.98 -18.28 -7.37
CA SER A 556 -16.21 -19.08 -8.59
C SER A 556 -17.17 -18.48 -9.62
N GLY A 557 -17.85 -17.35 -9.35
CA GLY A 557 -18.78 -16.70 -10.28
C GLY A 557 -20.19 -17.29 -10.34
N THR A 558 -20.61 -18.14 -9.39
CA THR A 558 -21.96 -18.73 -9.40
C THR A 558 -23.06 -17.67 -9.40
N THR A 559 -22.88 -16.58 -8.65
CA THR A 559 -23.82 -15.45 -8.64
C THR A 559 -24.02 -14.89 -10.05
N GLY A 560 -22.93 -14.64 -10.78
CA GLY A 560 -22.99 -14.09 -12.13
C GLY A 560 -23.67 -15.01 -13.13
N VAL A 561 -23.36 -16.31 -13.08
CA VAL A 561 -24.05 -17.34 -13.87
C VAL A 561 -25.56 -17.31 -13.60
N ALA A 562 -25.97 -17.27 -12.32
CA ALA A 562 -27.39 -17.21 -11.95
C ALA A 562 -28.07 -15.91 -12.40
N SER A 563 -27.39 -14.77 -12.26
CA SER A 563 -27.90 -13.46 -12.72
C SER A 563 -28.17 -13.47 -14.21
N LEU A 564 -27.23 -13.96 -15.03
CA LEU A 564 -27.37 -13.98 -16.48
C LEU A 564 -28.47 -14.93 -16.96
N ARG A 565 -28.56 -16.14 -16.38
CA ARG A 565 -29.66 -17.08 -16.68
C ARG A 565 -31.04 -16.51 -16.40
N LEU A 566 -31.11 -15.59 -15.45
CA LEU A 566 -32.33 -14.90 -15.08
C LEU A 566 -32.48 -13.55 -15.80
N ASN A 567 -31.69 -13.21 -16.82
CA ASN A 567 -31.78 -11.92 -17.51
C ASN A 567 -31.56 -10.70 -16.58
N ARG A 568 -30.62 -10.79 -15.64
CA ARG A 568 -30.13 -9.66 -14.83
C ARG A 568 -28.73 -9.28 -15.30
N SER A 569 -28.39 -8.00 -15.16
CA SER A 569 -27.01 -7.54 -15.38
C SER A 569 -26.14 -7.88 -14.17
N PHE A 570 -24.88 -8.25 -14.39
CA PHE A 570 -23.99 -8.70 -13.31
C PHE A 570 -22.69 -7.89 -13.21
N ILE A 571 -22.30 -7.52 -12.00
CA ILE A 571 -20.99 -6.95 -11.69
C ILE A 571 -20.30 -7.84 -10.66
N GLY A 572 -19.09 -8.33 -10.97
CA GLY A 572 -18.35 -9.24 -10.09
C GLY A 572 -16.93 -8.76 -9.80
N VAL A 573 -16.45 -8.95 -8.58
CA VAL A 573 -15.04 -8.69 -8.23
C VAL A 573 -14.43 -9.94 -7.60
N GLU A 574 -13.25 -10.34 -8.08
CA GLU A 574 -12.47 -11.44 -7.51
C GLU A 574 -10.99 -11.06 -7.46
N LYS A 575 -10.36 -11.25 -6.29
CA LYS A 575 -8.98 -10.83 -6.05
C LYS A 575 -7.98 -11.87 -6.57
N ASP A 576 -8.29 -13.16 -6.42
CA ASP A 576 -7.41 -14.24 -6.84
C ASP A 576 -7.54 -14.51 -8.35
N GLN A 577 -6.44 -14.41 -9.10
CA GLN A 577 -6.45 -14.62 -10.55
C GLN A 577 -7.03 -15.99 -10.93
N LYS A 578 -6.74 -17.04 -10.16
CA LYS A 578 -7.19 -18.40 -10.47
C LYS A 578 -8.71 -18.52 -10.33
N TYR A 579 -9.30 -17.89 -9.32
CA TYR A 579 -10.76 -17.86 -9.14
C TYR A 579 -11.44 -16.90 -10.10
N PHE A 580 -10.79 -15.79 -10.45
CA PHE A 580 -11.27 -14.88 -11.48
C PHE A 580 -11.36 -15.56 -12.86
N GLU A 581 -10.31 -16.27 -13.27
CA GLU A 581 -10.28 -17.04 -14.53
C GLU A 581 -11.40 -18.08 -14.57
N LEU A 582 -11.63 -18.80 -13.46
CA LEU A 582 -12.74 -19.74 -13.32
C LEU A 582 -14.10 -19.06 -13.45
N ALA A 583 -14.31 -17.93 -12.77
CA ALA A 583 -15.55 -17.15 -12.86
C ALA A 583 -15.78 -16.66 -14.29
N ARG A 584 -14.73 -16.15 -14.95
CA ARG A 584 -14.73 -15.69 -16.34
C ARG A 584 -15.21 -16.80 -17.28
N GLU A 585 -14.59 -17.98 -17.23
CA GLU A 585 -14.96 -19.11 -18.10
C GLU A 585 -16.43 -19.50 -17.91
N ARG A 586 -16.90 -19.57 -16.65
CA ARG A 586 -18.28 -19.92 -16.34
C ARG A 586 -19.28 -18.88 -16.85
N ILE A 587 -18.98 -17.60 -16.66
CA ILE A 587 -19.84 -16.49 -17.11
C ILE A 587 -19.88 -16.41 -18.64
N LEU A 588 -18.73 -16.60 -19.32
CA LEU A 588 -18.66 -16.62 -20.78
C LEU A 588 -19.49 -17.76 -21.39
N ASN A 589 -19.45 -18.95 -20.78
CA ASN A 589 -20.18 -20.13 -21.26
C ASN A 589 -21.71 -20.02 -21.13
N GLU A 590 -22.24 -19.05 -20.38
CA GLU A 590 -23.68 -18.81 -20.29
C GLU A 590 -24.19 -17.78 -21.30
N HIS A 591 -23.28 -17.01 -21.92
CA HIS A 591 -23.61 -15.98 -22.91
C HIS A 591 -23.49 -16.48 -24.35
N ASN A 592 -22.75 -17.58 -24.57
CA ASN A 592 -22.71 -18.34 -25.82
C ASN A 592 -23.83 -19.38 -25.86
#